data_AF-I4IKB9-F1
#
_entry.id   AF-I4IKB9-F1
#
_cell.length_a   1.000
_cell.length_b   1.000
_cell.length_c   1.000
_cell.angle_alpha   90.00
_cell.angle_beta   90.00
_cell.angle_gamma   90.00
#
_symmetry.space_group_name_H-M   'P 1'
#
loop_
_entity.id
_entity.type
_entity.pdbx_description
1 polymer ?
#
loop_
_entity_poly.entity_id
_entity_poly.type
_entity_poly.pdbx_seq_one_letter_code
_entity_poly.pdbx_strand_id
1 'polypeptide(L)' 'MSIINKTKLESLEFYLCLKYPITIYPDDEGGYVSEIKDIPGCFTQGETIEETLISELKTYI' A
#
# COMPACT_ATOMS: atom_id res chain seq x y z
N MET A 1 35.65 13.40 -1.40
CA MET A 1 34.60 14.31 -0.93
C MET A 1 33.28 13.81 -1.51
N SER A 2 32.50 13.06 -0.72
CA SER A 2 31.15 12.68 -1.12
C SER A 2 30.22 13.18 -0.03
N ILE A 3 29.68 14.38 -0.22
CA ILE A 3 28.68 14.96 0.67
C ILE A 3 27.40 14.16 0.45
N ILE A 4 27.24 13.10 1.23
CA ILE A 4 25.96 12.41 1.39
C ILE A 4 25.11 13.34 2.26
N ASN A 5 24.26 14.14 1.62
CA ASN A 5 23.13 14.77 2.30
C ASN A 5 22.19 13.63 2.72
N LYS A 6 22.50 13.00 3.85
CA LYS A 6 21.73 11.90 4.42
C LYS A 6 20.52 12.53 5.10
N THR A 7 19.48 12.81 4.31
CA THR A 7 18.16 13.15 4.84
C THR A 7 17.80 12.09 5.88
N LYS A 8 17.54 12.53 7.11
CA LYS A 8 17.16 11.69 8.24
C LYS A 8 16.09 10.70 7.79
N LEU A 9 16.40 9.40 7.80
CA LEU A 9 15.37 8.38 7.64
C LEU A 9 14.50 8.42 8.89
N GLU A 10 13.20 8.57 8.70
CA GLU A 10 12.23 8.41 9.78
C GLU A 10 12.17 6.96 10.24
N SER A 11 11.58 6.71 11.41
CA SER A 11 11.45 5.34 11.94
C SER A 11 10.52 4.50 11.06
N LEU A 12 10.69 3.18 11.09
CA LEU A 12 9.75 2.28 10.43
C LEU A 12 8.31 2.53 10.90
N GLU A 13 8.13 2.72 12.20
CA GLU A 13 6.84 3.01 12.84
C GLU A 13 6.16 4.25 12.26
N PHE A 14 6.94 5.28 11.92
CA PHE A 14 6.40 6.50 11.29
C PHE A 14 5.77 6.17 9.94
N TYR A 15 6.46 5.42 9.07
CA TYR A 15 5.95 5.07 7.75
C TYR A 15 4.74 4.15 7.82
N LEU A 16 4.73 3.20 8.75
CA LEU A 16 3.59 2.31 8.94
C LEU A 16 2.34 3.12 9.38
N CYS A 17 2.47 4.03 10.35
CA CYS A 17 1.33 4.84 10.82
C CYS A 17 0.77 5.86 9.79
N LEU A 18 1.33 5.99 8.60
CA LEU A 18 0.81 6.90 7.58
C LEU A 18 -0.49 6.34 6.97
N LYS A 19 -1.43 7.24 6.69
CA LYS A 19 -2.67 6.89 6.00
C LYS A 19 -2.42 6.86 4.50
N TYR A 20 -2.29 5.66 3.96
CA TYR A 20 -2.13 5.46 2.52
C TYR A 20 -3.49 5.37 1.82
N PRO A 21 -3.73 6.16 0.76
CA PRO A 21 -4.96 6.06 -0.02
C PRO A 21 -4.95 4.77 -0.84
N ILE A 22 -5.97 3.93 -0.62
CA ILE A 22 -6.16 2.68 -1.35
C ILE A 22 -7.12 2.95 -2.53
N THR A 23 -6.70 2.57 -3.73
CA THR A 23 -7.57 2.58 -4.92
C THR A 23 -8.08 1.16 -5.14
N ILE A 24 -9.39 1.00 -5.36
CA ILE A 24 -10.00 -0.31 -5.67
C ILE A 24 -10.73 -0.21 -7.00
N TYR A 25 -10.52 -1.21 -7.85
CA TYR A 25 -11.21 -1.34 -9.12
C TYR A 25 -11.53 -2.82 -9.41
N PRO A 26 -12.59 -3.10 -10.18
CA PRO A 26 -12.93 -4.47 -10.58
C PRO A 26 -11.89 -5.01 -11.57
N ASP A 27 -11.63 -6.31 -11.51
CA ASP A 27 -10.76 -7.01 -12.45
C ASP A 27 -11.56 -7.65 -13.60
N ASP A 28 -10.93 -7.81 -14.76
CA ASP A 28 -11.58 -8.35 -15.97
C ASP A 28 -11.96 -9.83 -15.83
N GLU A 29 -11.24 -10.61 -15.02
CA GLU A 29 -11.53 -12.03 -14.73
C GLU A 29 -12.56 -12.21 -13.60
N GLY A 30 -12.99 -11.10 -12.99
CA GLY A 30 -13.87 -11.08 -11.82
C GLY A 30 -13.11 -10.82 -10.52
N GLY A 31 -13.83 -10.30 -9.52
CA GLY A 31 -13.25 -9.83 -8.27
C GLY A 31 -12.78 -8.37 -8.35
N TYR A 32 -11.89 -8.00 -7.44
CA TYR A 32 -11.43 -6.64 -7.23
C TYR A 32 -9.93 -6.63 -6.99
N VAL A 33 -9.25 -5.63 -7.54
CA VAL A 33 -7.86 -5.31 -7.26
C VAL A 33 -7.82 -4.05 -6.42
N SER A 34 -7.03 -4.07 -5.35
CA SER A 34 -6.63 -2.88 -4.62
C SER A 34 -5.17 -2.57 -4.83
N GLU A 35 -4.83 -1.29 -4.89
CA GLU A 35 -3.44 -0.82 -4.99
C GLU A 35 -3.21 0.46 -4.17
N ILE A 36 -1.98 0.63 -3.69
CA ILE A 36 -1.49 1.87 -3.09
C ILE A 36 -0.58 2.57 -4.11
N LYS A 37 -1.09 3.64 -4.73
CA LYS A 37 -0.37 4.36 -5.81
C LYS A 37 0.94 4.98 -5.36
N ASP A 38 1.06 5.30 -4.07
CA ASP A 38 2.28 5.87 -3.48
C ASP A 38 3.39 4.81 -3.31
N ILE A 39 3.02 3.52 -3.33
CA ILE A 39 3.94 2.38 -3.16
C ILE A 39 3.83 1.48 -4.41
N PRO A 40 4.56 1.80 -5.49
CA PRO A 40 4.45 1.05 -6.74
C PRO A 40 4.78 -0.42 -6.50
N GLY A 41 3.86 -1.31 -6.95
CA GLY A 41 3.96 -2.74 -6.75
C GLY A 41 3.26 -3.27 -5.48
N CYS A 42 2.64 -2.40 -4.67
CA CYS A 42 1.77 -2.81 -3.57
C CYS A 42 0.32 -2.90 -4.06
N PHE A 43 -0.11 -4.13 -4.40
CA PHE A 43 -1.47 -4.43 -4.79
C PHE A 43 -1.86 -5.84 -4.33
N THR A 44 -3.15 -6.05 -4.10
CA THR A 44 -3.74 -7.38 -3.84
C THR A 44 -5.05 -7.54 -4.60
N GLN A 45 -5.52 -8.78 -4.72
CA GLN A 45 -6.77 -9.13 -5.39
C GLN A 45 -7.63 -9.97 -4.44
N GLY A 46 -8.94 -9.78 -4.49
CA GLY A 46 -9.92 -10.59 -3.78
C GLY A 46 -11.21 -10.76 -4.58
N GLU A 47 -12.03 -11.72 -4.20
CA GLU A 47 -13.30 -11.97 -4.89
C GLU A 47 -14.34 -10.90 -4.54
N THR A 48 -14.21 -10.30 -3.35
CA THR A 48 -15.10 -9.25 -2.85
C THR A 48 -14.32 -8.00 -2.43
N ILE A 49 -15.00 -6.85 -2.46
CA ILE A 49 -14.42 -5.57 -2.01
C ILE A 49 -13.95 -5.68 -0.56
N GLU A 50 -14.73 -6.35 0.29
CA GLU A 50 -14.48 -6.47 1.73
C GLU A 50 -13.24 -7.32 2.01
N GLU A 51 -13.09 -8.45 1.33
CA GLU A 51 -11.88 -9.29 1.38
C GLU A 51 -10.64 -8.54 0.90
N THR A 52 -10.78 -7.82 -0.22
CA THR A 52 -9.70 -7.04 -0.83
C THR A 52 -9.21 -5.94 0.13
N LEU A 53 -10.15 -5.19 0.73
CA LEU A 53 -9.85 -4.16 1.74
C LEU A 53 -9.19 -4.75 3.00
N ILE A 54 -9.70 -5.88 3.50
CA ILE A 54 -9.15 -6.51 4.70
C ILE A 54 -7.70 -6.94 4.50
N SER A 55 -7.34 -7.39 3.30
CA SER A 55 -5.97 -7.81 2.97
C SER A 55 -4.97 -6.65 3.04
N GLU A 56 -5.38 -5.45 2.62
CA GLU A 56 -4.60 -4.21 2.75
C GLU A 56 -4.59 -3.67 4.20
N LEU A 57 -5.72 -3.75 4.91
CA LEU A 57 -5.84 -3.23 6.28
C LEU A 57 -5.20 -4.13 7.36
N LYS A 58 -5.07 -5.44 7.10
CA LYS A 58 -4.42 -6.39 8.02
C LYS A 58 -2.90 -6.44 7.85
N THR A 59 -2.40 -6.08 6.67
CA THR A 59 -0.97 -5.84 6.48
C THR A 59 -0.71 -4.47 7.05
N TYR A 60 -0.38 -4.42 8.34
CA TYR A 60 0.07 -3.25 9.08
C TYR A 60 1.02 -2.38 8.24
N ILE A 61 0.42 -1.46 7.49
CA ILE A 61 0.69 -0.03 7.53
C ILE A 61 0.00 0.48 8.80
#